data_AF-A0A2X1N0V1-F1
#
_entry.id   AF-A0A2X1N0V1-F1
#
_cell.length_a   1.000
_cell.length_b   1.000
_cell.length_c   1.000
_cell.angle_alpha   90.00
_cell.angle_beta   90.00
_cell.angle_gamma   90.00
#
_symmetry.space_group_name_H-M   'P 1'
#
loop_
_entity.id
_entity.type
_entity.pdbx_description
1 polymer ?
#
loop_
_entity_poly.entity_id
_entity_poly.type
_entity_poly.pdbx_seq_one_letter_code
_entity_poly.pdbx_strand_id
1 'polypeptide(L)' 'MSSEQSEKLKLIRESERLKTKELAELIGINYYTYHGYESGKSKMPMEAGMKLFKHPRFRKYRDWFMFDEQIQQLDK' A
#
# COMPACT_ATOMS: atom_id res chain seq x y z
N MET A 1 -17.46 -5.91 -3.49
CA MET A 1 -16.61 -7.05 -3.11
C MET A 1 -15.19 -6.53 -2.98
N SER A 2 -14.52 -6.84 -1.87
CA SER A 2 -13.12 -6.48 -1.66
C SER A 2 -12.22 -7.45 -2.45
N SER A 3 -11.14 -6.96 -3.02
CA SER A 3 -10.11 -7.80 -3.65
C SER A 3 -8.97 -8.06 -2.66
N GLU A 4 -8.25 -9.16 -2.84
CA GLU A 4 -7.04 -9.45 -2.05
C GLU A 4 -6.05 -8.27 -2.06
N GLN A 5 -5.87 -7.62 -3.22
CA GLN A 5 -5.04 -6.43 -3.37
C GLN A 5 -5.50 -5.28 -2.45
N SER A 6 -6.81 -5.01 -2.38
CA SER A 6 -7.35 -3.92 -1.56
C SER A 6 -7.23 -4.17 -0.06
N GLU A 7 -7.26 -5.44 0.37
CA GLU A 7 -7.07 -5.84 1.76
C GLU A 7 -5.61 -5.69 2.18
N LYS A 8 -4.68 -6.15 1.33
CA LYS A 8 -3.24 -5.97 1.57
C LYS A 8 -2.86 -4.48 1.69
N LEU A 9 -3.45 -3.61 0.88
CA LEU A 9 -3.23 -2.16 0.98
C LEU A 9 -3.69 -1.59 2.34
N LYS A 10 -4.88 -2.00 2.80
CA LYS A 10 -5.40 -1.60 4.12
C LYS A 10 -4.50 -2.10 5.25
N LEU A 11 -4.04 -3.34 5.18
CA LEU A 11 -3.16 -3.93 6.19
C LEU A 11 -1.83 -3.19 6.30
N ILE A 12 -1.23 -2.81 5.17
CA ILE A 12 0.00 -1.99 5.16
C ILE A 12 -0.25 -0.67 5.89
N ARG A 13 -1.34 0.04 5.55
CA ARG A 13 -1.67 1.33 6.16
C ARG A 13 -1.90 1.21 7.67
N GLU A 14 -2.66 0.21 8.09
CA GLU A 14 -3.01 -0.01 9.50
C GLU A 14 -1.79 -0.42 10.33
N SER A 15 -0.91 -1.25 9.76
CA SER A 15 0.37 -1.62 10.38
C SER A 15 1.27 -0.40 10.62
N GLU A 16 1.17 0.61 9.76
CA GLU A 16 1.89 1.87 9.88
C GLU A 16 1.15 2.93 10.71
N ARG A 17 -0.04 2.59 11.23
CA ARG A 17 -0.92 3.46 12.03
C ARG A 17 -1.26 4.78 11.33
N LEU A 18 -1.51 4.71 10.03
CA LEU A 18 -1.84 5.86 9.20
C LEU A 18 -3.32 5.94 8.87
N LYS A 19 -3.83 7.16 8.73
CA LYS A 19 -5.08 7.44 8.04
C LYS A 19 -4.87 7.31 6.53
N THR A 20 -5.92 7.00 5.78
CA THR A 20 -5.86 6.85 4.31
C THR A 20 -5.29 8.10 3.64
N LYS A 21 -5.65 9.29 4.13
CA LYS A 21 -5.13 10.57 3.63
C LYS A 21 -3.62 10.72 3.82
N GLU A 22 -3.11 10.35 5.00
CA GLU A 22 -1.67 10.46 5.32
C GLU A 22 -0.84 9.53 4.43
N LEU A 23 -1.29 8.29 4.21
CA LEU A 23 -0.60 7.39 3.30
C LEU A 23 -0.62 7.92 1.86
N ALA A 24 -1.78 8.36 1.38
CA ALA A 24 -1.92 8.91 0.03
C ALA A 24 -0.96 10.10 -0.21
N GLU A 25 -0.83 11.00 0.77
CA GLU A 25 0.14 12.11 0.76
C GLU A 25 1.59 11.61 0.72
N LEU A 26 1.97 10.63 1.55
CA LEU A 26 3.33 10.08 1.60
C LEU A 26 3.79 9.48 0.26
N ILE A 27 2.88 8.87 -0.49
CA ILE A 27 3.20 8.22 -1.78
C ILE A 27 2.89 9.12 -2.99
N GLY A 28 2.42 10.34 -2.78
CA GLY A 28 2.09 11.27 -3.86
C GLY A 28 0.95 10.79 -4.77
N ILE A 29 -0.11 10.27 -4.16
CA ILE A 29 -1.36 9.87 -4.83
C ILE A 29 -2.53 10.67 -4.22
N ASN A 30 -3.49 11.08 -5.04
CA ASN A 30 -4.68 11.77 -4.55
C ASN A 30 -5.48 10.87 -3.58
N TYR A 31 -5.97 11.45 -2.48
CA TYR A 31 -6.76 10.74 -1.47
C TYR A 31 -7.90 9.89 -2.05
N TYR A 32 -8.73 10.45 -2.93
CA TYR A 32 -9.88 9.74 -3.49
C TYR A 32 -9.46 8.55 -4.34
N THR A 33 -8.34 8.71 -5.07
CA THR A 33 -7.74 7.65 -5.88
C THR A 33 -7.24 6.51 -4.99
N TYR A 34 -6.45 6.83 -3.96
CA TYR A 34 -5.92 5.81 -3.04
C TYR A 34 -7.03 5.12 -2.23
N HIS A 35 -8.02 5.89 -1.75
CA HIS A 35 -9.21 5.35 -1.12
C HIS A 35 -9.99 4.41 -2.06
N GLY A 36 -10.06 4.73 -3.36
CA GLY A 36 -10.61 3.84 -4.39
C GLY A 36 -9.90 2.49 -4.46
N TYR A 37 -8.58 2.46 -4.28
CA TYR A 37 -7.79 1.23 -4.20
C TYR A 37 -8.08 0.44 -2.92
N GLU A 38 -8.02 1.06 -1.75
CA GLU A 38 -8.30 0.39 -0.47
C GLU A 38 -9.74 -0.12 -0.35
N SER A 39 -10.71 0.58 -0.96
CA SER A 39 -12.12 0.16 -0.96
C SER A 39 -12.43 -0.94 -1.97
N GLY A 40 -11.49 -1.28 -2.86
CA GLY A 40 -11.71 -2.21 -3.97
C GLY A 40 -12.58 -1.64 -5.10
N LYS A 41 -12.86 -0.34 -5.10
CA LYS A 41 -13.60 0.35 -6.17
C LYS A 41 -12.81 0.38 -7.48
N SER A 42 -11.48 0.42 -7.39
CA SER A 42 -10.57 0.32 -8.53
C SER A 42 -9.33 -0.49 -8.17
N LYS A 43 -8.78 -1.23 -9.11
CA LYS A 43 -7.47 -1.88 -8.92
C LYS A 43 -6.36 -0.84 -8.91
N MET A 44 -5.34 -1.07 -8.09
CA MET A 44 -4.14 -0.25 -8.09
C MET A 44 -3.28 -0.60 -9.32
N PRO A 45 -2.94 0.37 -10.19
CA PRO A 45 -2.04 0.15 -11.32
C PRO A 45 -0.59 0.02 -10.85
N MET A 46 0.28 -0.53 -11.71
CA MET A 46 1.69 -0.78 -11.39
C MET A 46 2.44 0.50 -11.00
N GLU A 47 2.19 1.61 -11.68
CA GLU A 47 2.83 2.91 -11.41
C GLU A 47 2.49 3.43 -10.00
N ALA A 48 1.27 3.19 -9.52
CA ALA A 48 0.87 3.49 -8.15
C ALA A 48 1.57 2.55 -7.15
N GLY A 49 1.70 1.27 -7.49
CA GLY A 49 2.49 0.30 -6.71
C GLY A 49 3.97 0.71 -6.61
N MET A 50 4.57 1.19 -7.70
CA MET A 50 5.95 1.70 -7.69
C MET A 50 6.10 2.91 -6.76
N LYS A 51 5.14 3.85 -6.75
CA LYS A 51 5.13 4.97 -5.81
C LYS A 51 5.07 4.50 -4.35
N LEU A 52 4.19 3.53 -4.05
CA LEU A 52 4.06 2.94 -2.72
C LEU A 52 5.38 2.30 -2.26
N PHE A 53 5.92 1.34 -3.03
CA PHE A 53 7.08 0.56 -2.60
C PHE A 53 8.43 1.27 -2.78
N LYS A 54 8.48 2.40 -3.51
CA LYS A 54 9.66 3.29 -3.54
C LYS A 54 9.84 4.03 -2.22
N HIS A 55 8.75 4.28 -1.47
CA HIS A 55 8.83 5.00 -0.21
C HIS A 55 9.49 4.10 0.87
N PRO A 56 10.57 4.54 1.56
CA PRO A 56 11.33 3.70 2.50
C PRO A 56 10.46 3.04 3.57
N ARG A 57 9.45 3.76 4.06
CA ARG A 57 8.49 3.27 5.06
C ARG A 57 7.72 2.03 4.62
N PHE A 58 7.37 1.94 3.34
CA PHE A 58 6.52 0.87 2.80
C PHE A 58 7.30 -0.19 2.04
N ARG A 59 8.60 0.04 1.78
CA ARG A 59 9.42 -0.87 0.97
C ARG A 59 9.49 -2.30 1.52
N LYS A 60 9.49 -2.45 2.84
CA LYS A 60 9.48 -3.76 3.54
C LYS A 60 8.27 -4.65 3.21
N TYR A 61 7.17 -4.08 2.71
CA TYR A 61 5.96 -4.84 2.38
C TYR A 61 5.94 -5.37 0.94
N ARG A 62 6.92 -5.03 0.08
CA ARG A 62 6.89 -5.34 -1.35
C ARG A 62 6.74 -6.84 -1.62
N ASP A 63 7.59 -7.65 -1.01
CA ASP A 63 7.66 -9.08 -1.33
C ASP A 63 6.47 -9.84 -0.73
N TRP A 64 6.05 -9.48 0.48
CA TRP A 64 4.78 -9.92 1.06
C TRP A 64 3.56 -9.57 0.20
N PHE A 65 3.52 -8.34 -0.34
CA PHE A 65 2.38 -7.89 -1.13
C PHE A 65 2.27 -8.64 -2.47
N MET A 66 3.41 -8.86 -3.14
CA MET A 66 3.46 -9.42 -4.50
C MET A 66 3.51 -10.94 -4.54
N PHE A 67 4.14 -11.58 -3.55
CA PHE A 67 4.52 -12.99 -3.58
C PHE A 67 4.15 -13.76 -2.31
N ASP A 68 3.44 -13.14 -1.36
CA ASP A 68 3.06 -13.73 -0.07
C ASP A 68 4.25 -14.21 0.79
N GLU A 69 5.41 -13.62 0.56
CA GLU A 69 6.62 -13.89 1.34
C GLU A 69 6.61 -13.20 2.70
N GLN A 70 7.49 -13.62 3.60
CA GLN A 70 7.61 -12.97 4.90
C GLN A 70 8.21 -11.56 4.77
N ILE A 71 7.70 -10.63 5.59
CA ILE A 71 8.20 -9.26 5.66
C ILE A 71 9.65 -9.30 6.19
N GLN A 72 10.62 -9.03 5.32
CA GLN A 72 12.00 -8.84 5.74
C GLN A 72 12.10 -7.54 6.54
N GLN A 73 12.60 -7.64 7.78
CA GLN A 73 12.96 -6.44 8.53
C GLN A 73 14.16 -5.81 7.82
N LEU A 74 13.98 -4.56 7.36
CA LEU A 74 15.12 -3.77 6.89
C LEU A 74 15.91 -3.39 8.15
N ASP A 75 16.98 -4.14 8.41
CA ASP A 75 17.99 -3.77 9.40
C ASP A 75 18.49 -2.36 9.07
N LYS A 76 18.44 -1.47 10.06
CA LYS A 76 18.89 -0.07 9.96
C LYS A 76 20.40 0.04 9.98
#